data_AF-A0A945SIH4-F1
#
_entry.id   AF-A0A945SIH4-F1
#
_cell.length_a   1.000
_cell.length_b   1.000
_cell.length_c   1.000
_cell.angle_alpha   90.00
_cell.angle_beta   90.00
_cell.angle_gamma   90.00
#
_symmetry.space_group_name_H-M   'P 1'
#
loop_
_entity.id
_entity.type
_entity.pdbx_description
1 polymer ?
#
loop_
_entity_poly.entity_id
_entity_poly.type
_entity_poly.pdbx_seq_one_letter_code
_entity_poly.pdbx_strand_id
1 'polypeptide(L)'
;MDPRALADTVARIAARHLTAGAVESVPTGAEVALERPRNRDHGDWSTSVALKFAKALNLNPREFAETLASELRLEEGVHSAEVAGPGFINITLDAGAAGELVVTILKAGSAYGTSAELEGHSFNVEFVSANPTGPLHIGHTRWAALGDSLVRVLRAAGASVTSEFYINDAGAQMELFGASVLASVLGNPPPEGGYQGEYIAALAQRVLAQHPELASTSTDDGLALATESAYQLQLGDIQESLESFRVHFDVWFSERTLHASQDGSSSGAQSAIEQSIERLTATGHVFEEDGALWVRTTDFGDDKDRVIRRANGVFTYFAADAAYYLSKTDRGFTQKIYLLGADHHGYVHRLKALAGAAGEDPEFNVEVLIGQLVSINGAKLSKRAGNIIELDDLREWLGTDALRYSLARYPADSPLTLDSEILTKRT
;
A
#
# COMPACT_ATOMS: atom_id res chain seq x y z
N MET A 1 -20.60 27.39 7.39
CA MET A 1 -20.87 25.94 7.47
C MET A 1 -19.92 25.18 6.55
N ASP A 2 -19.18 24.19 7.06
CA ASP A 2 -18.37 23.30 6.24
C ASP A 2 -19.21 22.14 5.63
N PRO A 3 -18.68 21.38 4.65
CA PRO A 3 -19.46 20.35 3.97
C PRO A 3 -19.88 19.19 4.89
N ARG A 4 -19.07 18.84 5.89
CA ARG A 4 -19.41 17.76 6.83
C ARG A 4 -20.55 18.18 7.74
N ALA A 5 -20.46 19.39 8.30
CA ALA A 5 -21.53 20.00 9.08
C ALA A 5 -22.84 20.13 8.26
N LEU A 6 -22.73 20.46 6.96
CA LEU A 6 -23.88 20.47 6.06
C LEU A 6 -24.46 19.06 5.86
N ALA A 7 -23.61 18.05 5.61
CA ALA A 7 -24.04 16.67 5.43
C ALA A 7 -24.71 16.11 6.69
N ASP A 8 -24.14 16.37 7.86
CA ASP A 8 -24.70 16.00 9.17
C ASP A 8 -26.04 16.71 9.42
N THR A 9 -26.15 17.98 9.03
CA THR A 9 -27.41 18.74 9.12
C THR A 9 -28.49 18.17 8.22
N VAL A 10 -28.15 17.88 6.95
CA VAL A 10 -29.05 17.23 5.99
C VAL A 10 -29.49 15.86 6.51
N ALA A 11 -28.55 15.04 7.02
CA ALA A 11 -28.84 13.74 7.59
C ALA A 11 -29.78 13.85 8.80
N ARG A 12 -29.53 14.78 9.72
CA ARG A 12 -30.38 15.05 10.88
C ARG A 12 -31.80 15.46 10.48
N ILE A 13 -31.95 16.35 9.49
CA ILE A 13 -33.27 16.77 9.00
C ILE A 13 -33.98 15.58 8.36
N ALA A 14 -33.30 14.84 7.47
CA ALA A 14 -33.86 13.64 6.85
C ALA A 14 -34.31 12.60 7.90
N ALA A 15 -33.52 12.40 8.95
CA ALA A 15 -33.80 11.47 10.04
C ALA A 15 -35.11 11.78 10.78
N ARG A 16 -35.48 13.05 10.95
CA ARG A 16 -36.74 13.44 11.62
C ARG A 16 -37.99 12.99 10.86
N HIS A 17 -37.88 12.83 9.55
CA HIS A 17 -38.98 12.42 8.68
C HIS A 17 -39.05 10.92 8.49
N LEU A 18 -38.08 10.16 9.00
CA LEU A 18 -38.12 8.71 8.94
C LEU A 18 -38.98 8.15 10.07
N THR A 19 -40.01 7.38 9.70
CA THR A 19 -40.81 6.62 10.66
C THR A 19 -40.04 5.41 11.15
N ALA A 20 -40.14 5.12 12.45
CA ALA A 20 -39.52 3.94 13.05
C ALA A 20 -40.01 2.67 12.34
N GLY A 21 -39.08 1.89 11.76
CA GLY A 21 -39.36 0.66 11.00
C GLY A 21 -39.45 0.82 9.48
N ALA A 22 -39.32 2.03 8.93
CA ALA A 22 -39.33 2.29 7.48
C ALA A 22 -37.96 2.11 6.80
N VAL A 23 -36.88 2.06 7.58
CA VAL A 23 -35.49 1.96 7.11
C VAL A 23 -34.69 1.07 8.07
N GLU A 24 -33.74 0.29 7.54
CA GLU A 24 -32.83 -0.53 8.36
C GLU A 24 -31.87 0.32 9.22
N SER A 25 -31.59 1.56 8.80
CA SER A 25 -30.73 2.51 9.53
C SER A 25 -31.16 3.97 9.30
N VAL A 26 -30.85 4.83 10.27
CA VAL A 26 -31.00 6.29 10.16
C VAL A 26 -29.84 6.84 9.32
N PRO A 27 -30.08 7.76 8.36
CA PRO A 27 -29.04 8.40 7.58
C PRO A 27 -28.02 9.06 8.48
N THR A 28 -26.75 8.78 8.22
CA THR A 28 -25.62 9.50 8.81
C THR A 28 -25.11 10.53 7.82
N GLY A 29 -24.32 11.53 8.27
CA GLY A 29 -23.71 12.50 7.36
C GLY A 29 -22.82 11.83 6.29
N ALA A 30 -22.20 10.69 6.61
CA ALA A 30 -21.42 9.90 5.65
C ALA A 30 -22.25 9.33 4.49
N GLU A 31 -23.56 9.15 4.69
CA GLU A 31 -24.47 8.63 3.67
C GLU A 31 -25.11 9.72 2.79
N VAL A 32 -24.92 10.99 3.16
CA VAL A 32 -25.40 12.15 2.41
C VAL A 32 -24.35 12.53 1.38
N ALA A 33 -24.63 12.22 0.11
CA ALA A 33 -23.82 12.71 -0.99
C ALA A 33 -24.02 14.23 -1.14
N LEU A 34 -22.95 14.99 -0.91
CA LEU A 34 -22.82 16.39 -1.27
C LEU A 34 -21.88 16.53 -2.47
N GLU A 35 -22.40 17.05 -3.56
CA GLU A 35 -21.65 17.22 -4.80
C GLU A 35 -21.53 18.70 -5.16
N ARG A 36 -20.44 19.08 -5.84
CA ARG A 36 -20.33 20.42 -6.43
C ARG A 36 -21.18 20.47 -7.71
N PRO A 37 -22.17 21.37 -7.82
CA PRO A 37 -22.97 21.50 -9.03
C PRO A 37 -22.09 21.87 -10.23
N ARG A 38 -22.40 21.31 -11.41
CA ARG A 38 -21.71 21.67 -12.66
C ARG A 38 -21.93 23.13 -13.06
N ASN A 39 -23.10 23.68 -12.78
CA ASN A 39 -23.41 25.10 -12.97
C ASN A 39 -23.32 25.83 -11.62
N ARG A 40 -22.54 26.90 -11.55
CA ARG A 40 -22.37 27.71 -10.33
C ARG A 40 -23.65 28.43 -9.92
N ASP A 41 -24.59 28.64 -10.84
CA ASP A 41 -25.91 29.21 -10.51
C ASP A 41 -26.78 28.25 -9.67
N HIS A 42 -26.41 26.97 -9.58
CA HIS A 42 -27.11 25.97 -8.79
C HIS A 42 -26.57 25.87 -7.35
N GLY A 43 -25.92 26.92 -6.86
CA GLY A 43 -25.41 27.01 -5.49
C GLY A 43 -24.04 26.35 -5.29
N ASP A 44 -23.67 26.20 -4.02
CA ASP A 44 -22.37 25.68 -3.60
C ASP A 44 -22.33 24.15 -3.57
N TRP A 45 -23.45 23.52 -3.20
CA TRP A 45 -23.59 22.09 -3.00
C TRP A 45 -24.91 21.58 -3.56
N SER A 46 -24.95 20.32 -3.99
CA SER A 46 -26.18 19.61 -4.35
C SER A 46 -26.26 18.28 -3.62
N THR A 47 -27.45 17.88 -3.21
CA THR A 47 -27.68 16.55 -2.63
C THR A 47 -28.86 15.82 -3.27
N SER A 48 -28.71 14.51 -3.41
CA SER A 48 -29.73 13.57 -3.89
C SER A 48 -30.41 12.79 -2.76
N VAL A 49 -30.20 13.20 -1.50
CA VAL A 49 -30.69 12.50 -0.30
C VAL A 49 -32.19 12.16 -0.37
N ALA A 50 -33.01 13.06 -0.94
CA ALA A 50 -34.45 12.83 -1.07
C ALA A 50 -34.77 11.66 -2.01
N LEU A 51 -34.05 11.54 -3.12
CA LEU A 51 -34.19 10.42 -4.07
C LEU A 51 -33.80 9.08 -3.41
N LYS A 52 -32.78 9.11 -2.54
CA LYS A 52 -32.30 7.92 -1.84
C LYS A 52 -33.31 7.40 -0.82
N PHE A 53 -33.94 8.28 -0.03
CA PHE A 53 -34.76 7.86 1.11
C PHE A 53 -36.27 7.97 0.90
N ALA A 54 -36.77 8.68 -0.13
CA ALA A 54 -38.21 8.82 -0.36
C ALA A 54 -38.94 7.49 -0.56
N LYS A 55 -38.29 6.48 -1.16
CA LYS A 55 -38.86 5.13 -1.32
C LYS A 55 -39.12 4.46 0.04
N ALA A 56 -38.19 4.59 0.98
CA ALA A 56 -38.34 4.05 2.33
C ALA A 56 -39.53 4.70 3.07
N LEU A 57 -39.79 5.98 2.78
CA LEU A 57 -40.89 6.74 3.37
C LEU A 57 -42.21 6.65 2.64
N ASN A 58 -42.26 5.94 1.51
CA ASN A 58 -43.42 5.93 0.63
C ASN A 58 -43.88 7.37 0.26
N LEU A 59 -42.92 8.28 0.10
CA LEU A 59 -43.13 9.68 -0.27
C LEU A 59 -42.75 9.90 -1.74
N ASN A 60 -43.33 10.94 -2.35
CA ASN A 60 -42.82 11.44 -3.62
C ASN A 60 -41.43 12.08 -3.39
N PRO A 61 -40.38 11.69 -4.12
CA PRO A 61 -39.03 12.23 -3.91
C PRO A 61 -38.93 13.75 -4.03
N ARG A 62 -39.76 14.37 -4.90
CA ARG A 62 -39.79 15.81 -5.07
C ARG A 62 -40.44 16.50 -3.88
N GLU A 63 -41.58 15.99 -3.39
CA GLU A 63 -42.26 16.53 -2.21
C GLU A 63 -41.39 16.39 -0.94
N PHE A 64 -40.69 15.28 -0.82
CA PHE A 64 -39.73 15.08 0.26
C PHE A 64 -38.55 16.06 0.13
N ALA A 65 -38.01 16.26 -1.08
CA ALA A 65 -36.98 17.27 -1.32
C ALA A 65 -37.46 18.69 -0.98
N GLU A 66 -38.71 19.04 -1.27
CA GLU A 66 -39.31 20.35 -0.94
C GLU A 66 -39.42 20.54 0.58
N THR A 67 -39.80 19.48 1.30
CA THR A 67 -39.83 19.46 2.77
C THR A 67 -38.43 19.68 3.34
N LEU A 68 -37.45 18.88 2.90
CA LEU A 68 -36.06 19.01 3.34
C LEU A 68 -35.47 20.39 3.02
N ALA A 69 -35.71 20.90 1.80
CA ALA A 69 -35.25 22.23 1.39
C ALA A 69 -35.87 23.33 2.25
N SER A 70 -37.14 23.21 2.64
CA SER A 70 -37.79 24.19 3.51
C SER A 70 -37.17 24.26 4.90
N GLU A 71 -36.79 23.12 5.48
CA GLU A 71 -36.11 23.07 6.78
C GLU A 71 -34.65 23.51 6.67
N LEU A 72 -33.95 23.14 5.61
CA LEU A 72 -32.57 23.56 5.37
C LEU A 72 -32.44 25.09 5.28
N ARG A 73 -33.43 25.79 4.73
CA ARG A 73 -33.45 27.27 4.70
C ARG A 73 -33.53 27.91 6.09
N LEU A 74 -33.92 27.17 7.12
CA LEU A 74 -33.99 27.66 8.49
C LEU A 74 -32.68 27.43 9.26
N GLU A 75 -31.75 26.65 8.71
CA GLU A 75 -30.47 26.34 9.33
C GLU A 75 -29.48 27.49 9.14
N GLU A 76 -28.75 27.83 10.20
CA GLU A 76 -27.76 28.90 10.18
C GLU A 76 -26.64 28.60 9.18
N GLY A 77 -26.32 29.56 8.30
CA GLY A 77 -25.28 29.42 7.28
C GLY A 77 -25.78 28.87 5.93
N VAL A 78 -27.08 28.58 5.80
CA VAL A 78 -27.73 28.27 4.51
C VAL A 78 -28.46 29.52 4.00
N HIS A 79 -27.96 30.06 2.89
CA HIS A 79 -28.58 31.21 2.22
C HIS A 79 -29.87 30.82 1.48
N SER A 80 -29.79 29.72 0.73
CA SER A 80 -30.93 29.17 -0.01
C SER A 80 -30.80 27.66 -0.19
N ALA A 81 -31.95 26.98 -0.28
CA ALA A 81 -32.05 25.60 -0.69
C ALA A 81 -33.19 25.47 -1.72
N GLU A 82 -32.92 24.95 -2.90
CA GLU A 82 -33.88 24.90 -4.02
C GLU A 82 -33.96 23.50 -4.62
N VAL A 83 -35.19 23.05 -4.90
CA VAL A 83 -35.41 21.72 -5.46
C VAL A 83 -35.28 21.77 -6.98
N ALA A 84 -34.39 20.93 -7.51
CA ALA A 84 -34.16 20.75 -8.94
C ALA A 84 -34.61 19.35 -9.41
N GLY A 85 -35.21 19.32 -10.60
CA GLY A 85 -35.59 18.08 -11.27
C GLY A 85 -36.45 17.14 -10.40
N PRO A 86 -36.12 15.84 -10.31
CA PRO A 86 -36.95 14.86 -9.62
C PRO A 86 -36.81 14.86 -8.08
N GLY A 87 -35.93 15.68 -7.49
CA GLY A 87 -35.67 15.67 -6.05
C GLY A 87 -34.23 15.96 -5.63
N PHE A 88 -33.44 16.63 -6.47
CA PHE A 88 -32.15 17.17 -6.03
C PHE A 88 -32.39 18.45 -5.25
N ILE A 89 -31.56 18.72 -4.23
CA ILE A 89 -31.61 19.96 -3.47
C ILE A 89 -30.30 20.70 -3.69
N ASN A 90 -30.38 21.85 -4.35
CA ASN A 90 -29.28 22.78 -4.58
C ASN A 90 -29.20 23.75 -3.40
N ILE A 91 -28.03 23.88 -2.79
CA ILE A 91 -27.82 24.60 -1.53
C ILE A 91 -26.77 25.69 -1.77
N THR A 92 -27.15 26.93 -1.49
CA THR A 92 -26.23 28.08 -1.45
C THR A 92 -25.96 28.41 0.01
N LEU A 93 -24.69 28.53 0.38
CA LEU A 93 -24.29 28.92 1.73
C LEU A 93 -24.24 30.44 1.86
N ASP A 94 -24.43 30.97 3.06
CA ASP A 94 -24.27 32.41 3.29
C ASP A 94 -22.84 32.88 2.96
N ALA A 95 -22.69 34.07 2.38
CA ALA A 95 -21.37 34.61 2.01
C ALA A 95 -20.38 34.68 3.19
N GLY A 96 -20.89 34.79 4.43
CA GLY A 96 -20.10 34.70 5.65
C GLY A 96 -19.44 33.33 5.85
N ALA A 97 -20.05 32.24 5.38
CA ALA A 97 -19.53 30.88 5.52
C ALA A 97 -18.21 30.65 4.76
N ALA A 98 -18.03 31.28 3.60
CA ALA A 98 -16.78 31.21 2.85
C ALA A 98 -15.65 32.02 3.52
N GLY A 99 -15.99 33.18 4.10
CA GLY A 99 -15.05 33.98 4.89
C GLY A 99 -14.61 33.28 6.18
N GLU A 100 -15.54 32.62 6.87
CA GLU A 100 -15.24 31.79 8.03
C GLU A 100 -14.33 30.62 7.70
N LEU A 101 -14.52 29.97 6.55
CA LEU A 101 -13.63 28.88 6.12
C LEU A 101 -12.18 29.37 5.96
N VAL A 102 -11.97 30.56 5.39
CA VAL A 102 -10.62 31.15 5.30
C VAL A 102 -10.05 31.40 6.68
N VAL A 103 -10.84 31.92 7.62
CA VAL A 103 -10.41 32.11 9.01
C VAL A 103 -10.05 30.77 9.67
N THR A 104 -10.85 29.72 9.44
CA THR A 104 -10.58 28.36 9.93
C THR A 104 -9.29 27.80 9.36
N ILE A 105 -9.06 27.93 8.04
CA ILE A 105 -7.82 27.51 7.38
C ILE A 105 -6.62 28.24 7.99
N LEU A 106 -6.70 29.56 8.13
CA LEU A 106 -5.61 30.37 8.68
C LEU A 106 -5.34 30.06 10.16
N LYS A 107 -6.38 29.78 10.95
CA LYS A 107 -6.25 29.36 12.36
C LYS A 107 -5.63 27.96 12.50
N ALA A 108 -6.03 27.03 11.64
CA ALA A 108 -5.51 25.65 11.64
C ALA A 108 -4.10 25.55 11.03
N GLY A 109 -3.73 26.45 10.12
CA GLY A 109 -2.40 26.49 9.50
C GLY A 109 -2.06 25.18 8.78
N SER A 110 -0.89 24.62 9.08
CA SER A 110 -0.43 23.34 8.52
C SER A 110 -1.25 22.13 8.97
N ALA A 111 -2.08 22.26 10.00
CA ALA A 111 -2.96 21.19 10.45
C ALA A 111 -4.29 21.16 9.69
N TYR A 112 -4.60 22.16 8.86
CA TYR A 112 -5.80 22.14 8.05
C TYR A 112 -5.80 20.94 7.10
N GLY A 113 -6.90 20.18 7.07
CA GLY A 113 -7.00 18.94 6.29
C GLY A 113 -6.58 17.67 7.04
N THR A 114 -6.18 17.79 8.31
CA THR A 114 -6.01 16.65 9.22
C THR A 114 -7.31 16.34 9.98
N SER A 115 -7.49 15.08 10.40
CA SER A 115 -8.63 14.63 11.19
C SER A 115 -8.21 13.56 12.21
N ALA A 116 -9.13 13.16 13.08
CA ALA A 116 -8.99 12.03 14.00
C ALA A 116 -9.93 10.86 13.64
N GLU A 117 -10.37 10.79 12.38
CA GLU A 117 -11.35 9.80 11.92
C GLU A 117 -10.87 8.36 12.04
N LEU A 118 -9.56 8.16 11.92
CA LEU A 118 -8.92 6.86 12.05
C LEU A 118 -8.15 6.71 13.37
N GLU A 119 -8.46 7.53 14.38
CA GLU A 119 -7.87 7.37 15.71
C GLU A 119 -8.19 5.96 16.27
N GLY A 120 -7.16 5.30 16.83
CA GLY A 120 -7.26 3.92 17.31
C GLY A 120 -7.03 2.85 16.23
N HIS A 121 -6.95 3.22 14.95
CA HIS A 121 -6.53 2.30 13.89
C HIS A 121 -5.00 2.21 13.81
N SER A 122 -4.48 0.99 13.63
CA SER A 122 -3.05 0.67 13.53
C SER A 122 -2.77 -0.04 12.21
N PHE A 123 -2.08 0.65 11.30
CA PHE A 123 -1.76 0.16 9.97
C PHE A 123 -0.28 -0.18 9.83
N ASN A 124 0.00 -1.35 9.26
CA ASN A 124 1.24 -1.60 8.54
C ASN A 124 0.98 -1.37 7.05
N VAL A 125 1.82 -0.56 6.39
CA VAL A 125 1.74 -0.33 4.94
C VAL A 125 3.06 -0.78 4.32
N GLU A 126 3.00 -1.90 3.60
CA GLU A 126 4.14 -2.47 2.91
C GLU A 126 4.12 -2.11 1.42
N PHE A 127 5.24 -1.59 0.93
CA PHE A 127 5.39 -1.20 -0.47
C PHE A 127 6.86 -1.21 -0.93
N VAL A 128 7.06 -1.21 -2.24
CA VAL A 128 8.36 -1.38 -2.93
C VAL A 128 8.93 -2.79 -2.80
N SER A 129 9.29 -3.23 -1.58
CA SER A 129 9.83 -4.56 -1.23
C SER A 129 10.68 -5.22 -2.32
N ALA A 130 11.60 -4.45 -2.91
CA ALA A 130 12.43 -4.91 -4.01
C ALA A 130 13.59 -5.75 -3.48
N ASN A 131 13.89 -6.87 -4.15
CA ASN A 131 15.05 -7.69 -3.79
C ASN A 131 16.33 -6.86 -3.91
N PRO A 132 17.26 -6.91 -2.93
CA PRO A 132 18.49 -6.13 -2.93
C PRO A 132 19.56 -6.80 -3.83
N THR A 133 19.18 -7.12 -5.06
CA THR A 133 20.03 -7.76 -6.08
C THR A 133 20.15 -6.91 -7.34
N GLY A 134 19.74 -5.63 -7.27
CA GLY A 134 19.84 -4.67 -8.36
C GLY A 134 19.09 -3.36 -8.07
N PRO A 135 19.27 -2.35 -8.92
CA PRO A 135 18.70 -1.03 -8.73
C PRO A 135 17.17 -1.01 -8.86
N LEU A 136 16.55 0.01 -8.27
CA LEU A 136 15.11 0.24 -8.39
C LEU A 136 14.77 0.69 -9.81
N HIS A 137 13.66 0.19 -10.35
CA HIS A 137 13.16 0.55 -11.68
C HIS A 137 11.74 1.12 -11.61
N ILE A 138 11.23 1.63 -12.74
CA ILE A 138 9.92 2.29 -12.82
C ILE A 138 8.75 1.57 -12.12
N GLY A 139 8.73 0.22 -12.15
CA GLY A 139 7.71 -0.57 -11.46
C GLY A 139 7.71 -0.32 -9.94
N HIS A 140 8.90 -0.28 -9.34
CA HIS A 140 9.10 0.07 -7.94
C HIS A 140 8.80 1.55 -7.69
N THR A 141 9.16 2.43 -8.62
CA THR A 141 8.96 3.88 -8.50
C THR A 141 7.48 4.26 -8.34
N ARG A 142 6.56 3.59 -9.05
CA ARG A 142 5.11 3.80 -8.85
C ARG A 142 4.70 3.49 -7.41
N TRP A 143 5.17 2.36 -6.89
CA TRP A 143 4.86 1.92 -5.54
C TRP A 143 5.44 2.82 -4.47
N ALA A 144 6.66 3.30 -4.69
CA ALA A 144 7.31 4.28 -3.84
C ALA A 144 6.45 5.56 -3.72
N ALA A 145 5.93 6.09 -4.84
CA ALA A 145 5.09 7.28 -4.83
C ALA A 145 3.71 7.04 -4.19
N LEU A 146 3.04 5.94 -4.54
CA LEU A 146 1.68 5.65 -4.07
C LEU A 146 1.67 5.24 -2.60
N GLY A 147 2.56 4.34 -2.17
CA GLY A 147 2.63 3.86 -0.80
C GLY A 147 2.96 4.96 0.20
N ASP A 148 3.95 5.80 -0.12
CA ASP A 148 4.29 6.96 0.72
C ASP A 148 3.14 7.98 0.78
N SER A 149 2.43 8.19 -0.33
CA SER A 149 1.25 9.07 -0.34
C SER A 149 0.11 8.51 0.53
N LEU A 150 -0.14 7.20 0.47
CA LEU A 150 -1.13 6.52 1.29
C LEU A 150 -0.79 6.63 2.79
N VAL A 151 0.47 6.39 3.16
CA VAL A 151 0.95 6.54 4.54
C VAL A 151 0.70 7.95 5.05
N ARG A 152 1.02 8.99 4.26
CA ARG A 152 0.81 10.39 4.64
C ARG A 152 -0.67 10.73 4.84
N VAL A 153 -1.56 10.23 3.97
CA VAL A 153 -3.00 10.47 4.09
C VAL A 153 -3.59 9.75 5.30
N LEU A 154 -3.22 8.49 5.55
CA LEU A 154 -3.68 7.74 6.72
C LEU A 154 -3.22 8.40 8.04
N ARG A 155 -1.97 8.89 8.10
CA ARG A 155 -1.46 9.67 9.24
C ARG A 155 -2.21 11.00 9.40
N ALA A 156 -2.49 11.70 8.30
CA ALA A 156 -3.26 12.94 8.34
C ALA A 156 -4.70 12.71 8.84
N ALA A 157 -5.27 11.52 8.63
CA ALA A 157 -6.57 11.12 9.15
C ALA A 157 -6.55 10.60 10.61
N GLY A 158 -5.38 10.63 11.27
CA GLY A 158 -5.23 10.32 12.69
C GLY A 158 -4.84 8.86 13.01
N ALA A 159 -4.57 8.03 12.00
CA ALA A 159 -4.17 6.65 12.23
C ALA A 159 -2.71 6.52 12.71
N SER A 160 -2.42 5.46 13.49
CA SER A 160 -1.05 5.00 13.71
C SER A 160 -0.61 4.19 12.50
N VAL A 161 0.41 4.65 11.78
CA VAL A 161 0.85 4.02 10.52
C VAL A 161 2.35 3.77 10.54
N THR A 162 2.74 2.53 10.29
CA THR A 162 4.12 2.11 10.04
C THR A 162 4.28 1.77 8.56
N SER A 163 5.18 2.49 7.89
CA SER A 163 5.66 2.17 6.55
C SER A 163 6.76 1.13 6.63
N GLU A 164 6.66 0.07 5.85
CA GLU A 164 7.56 -1.07 5.92
C GLU A 164 8.08 -1.50 4.54
N PHE A 165 9.37 -1.75 4.47
CA PHE A 165 10.03 -2.37 3.33
C PHE A 165 10.43 -3.79 3.70
N TYR A 166 9.92 -4.79 2.98
CA TYR A 166 10.36 -6.18 3.14
C TYR A 166 11.62 -6.44 2.30
N ILE A 167 12.70 -6.85 2.94
CA ILE A 167 13.96 -7.19 2.32
C ILE A 167 14.03 -8.71 2.17
N ASN A 168 13.90 -9.18 0.94
CA ASN A 168 14.15 -10.58 0.59
C ASN A 168 15.66 -10.83 0.45
N ASP A 169 16.33 -10.99 1.58
CA ASP A 169 17.78 -11.17 1.71
C ASP A 169 18.22 -12.59 2.10
N ALA A 170 17.33 -13.57 1.88
CA ALA A 170 17.57 -14.97 2.15
C ALA A 170 17.45 -15.85 0.90
N GLY A 171 18.10 -17.02 0.94
CA GLY A 171 17.96 -18.06 -0.08
C GLY A 171 18.85 -17.92 -1.31
N ALA A 172 18.63 -18.81 -2.28
CA ALA A 172 19.55 -19.06 -3.39
C ALA A 172 19.75 -17.88 -4.35
N GLN A 173 18.79 -16.94 -4.44
CA GLN A 173 18.96 -15.74 -5.27
C GLN A 173 20.06 -14.83 -4.72
N MET A 174 20.17 -14.72 -3.39
CA MET A 174 21.21 -13.92 -2.74
C MET A 174 22.59 -14.53 -2.96
N GLU A 175 22.72 -15.86 -2.82
CA GLU A 175 23.96 -16.58 -3.12
C GLU A 175 24.36 -16.41 -4.59
N LEU A 176 23.41 -16.52 -5.52
CA LEU A 176 23.65 -16.34 -6.95
C LEU A 176 24.06 -14.89 -7.28
N PHE A 177 23.50 -13.90 -6.58
CA PHE A 177 23.89 -12.51 -6.68
C PHE A 177 25.34 -12.28 -6.22
N GLY A 178 25.70 -12.78 -5.03
CA GLY A 178 27.07 -12.72 -4.54
C GLY A 178 28.07 -13.45 -5.44
N ALA A 179 27.70 -14.61 -5.97
CA ALA A 179 28.52 -15.37 -6.92
C ALA A 179 28.75 -14.61 -8.23
N SER A 180 27.74 -13.90 -8.74
CA SER A 180 27.89 -13.00 -9.89
C SER A 180 28.83 -11.84 -9.62
N VAL A 181 28.75 -11.23 -8.44
CA VAL A 181 29.66 -10.13 -8.06
C VAL A 181 31.09 -10.65 -7.92
N LEU A 182 31.30 -11.77 -7.24
CA LEU A 182 32.62 -12.38 -7.09
C LEU A 182 33.22 -12.79 -8.45
N ALA A 183 32.41 -13.38 -9.34
CA ALA A 183 32.85 -13.70 -10.69
C ALA A 183 33.33 -12.44 -11.43
N SER A 184 32.60 -11.32 -11.32
CA SER A 184 33.00 -10.05 -11.90
C SER A 184 34.29 -9.48 -11.27
N VAL A 185 34.48 -9.62 -9.95
CA VAL A 185 35.73 -9.21 -9.27
C VAL A 185 36.93 -9.98 -9.83
N LEU A 186 36.77 -11.28 -10.06
CA LEU A 186 37.81 -12.17 -10.56
C LEU A 186 38.01 -12.09 -12.09
N GLY A 187 37.20 -11.31 -12.81
CA GLY A 187 37.22 -11.25 -14.27
C GLY A 187 36.69 -12.52 -14.96
N ASN A 188 35.91 -13.32 -14.24
CA ASN A 188 35.28 -14.54 -14.72
C ASN A 188 33.89 -14.25 -15.32
N PRO A 189 33.39 -15.11 -16.23
CA PRO A 189 31.99 -15.03 -16.67
C PRO A 189 31.03 -15.27 -15.47
N PRO A 190 29.84 -14.65 -15.48
CA PRO A 190 28.85 -14.89 -14.43
C PRO A 190 28.41 -16.37 -14.43
N PRO A 191 28.00 -16.91 -13.27
CA PRO A 191 27.45 -18.27 -13.19
C PRO A 191 26.18 -18.42 -14.03
N GLU A 192 25.79 -19.66 -14.33
CA GLU A 192 24.56 -19.93 -15.06
C GLU A 192 23.34 -19.36 -14.30
N GLY A 193 22.52 -18.57 -15.01
CA GLY A 193 21.38 -17.86 -14.41
C GLY A 193 21.78 -16.65 -13.55
N GLY A 194 23.07 -16.34 -13.44
CA GLY A 194 23.60 -15.25 -12.66
C GLY A 194 23.22 -13.87 -13.15
N TYR A 195 23.35 -12.90 -12.25
CA TYR A 195 23.21 -11.48 -12.52
C TYR A 195 24.39 -10.97 -13.38
N GLN A 196 24.10 -10.06 -14.31
CA GLN A 196 25.05 -9.51 -15.26
C GLN A 196 24.65 -8.07 -15.65
N GLY A 197 25.59 -7.31 -16.20
CA GLY A 197 25.37 -5.94 -16.67
C GLY A 197 26.30 -4.93 -15.99
N GLU A 198 26.22 -3.68 -16.42
CA GLU A 198 27.10 -2.60 -15.92
C GLU A 198 26.96 -2.39 -14.41
N TYR A 199 25.75 -2.52 -13.85
CA TYR A 199 25.54 -2.39 -12.40
C TYR A 199 26.29 -3.46 -11.58
N ILE A 200 26.40 -4.70 -12.07
CA ILE A 200 27.19 -5.76 -11.40
C ILE A 200 28.68 -5.42 -11.45
N ALA A 201 29.17 -4.94 -12.60
CA ALA A 201 30.57 -4.56 -12.73
C ALA A 201 30.92 -3.37 -11.81
N ALA A 202 30.04 -2.36 -11.73
CA ALA A 202 30.20 -1.22 -10.84
C ALA A 202 30.16 -1.65 -9.36
N LEU A 203 29.23 -2.53 -8.99
CA LEU A 203 29.13 -3.08 -7.64
C LEU A 203 30.37 -3.91 -7.28
N ALA A 204 30.85 -4.76 -8.19
CA ALA A 204 32.07 -5.55 -8.02
C ALA A 204 33.30 -4.67 -7.75
N GLN A 205 33.42 -3.53 -8.44
CA GLN A 205 34.51 -2.57 -8.17
C GLN A 205 34.42 -1.98 -6.77
N ARG A 206 33.21 -1.65 -6.29
CA ARG A 206 33.00 -1.14 -4.92
C ARG A 206 33.29 -2.20 -3.86
N VAL A 207 32.85 -3.44 -4.09
CA VAL A 207 33.14 -4.58 -3.21
C VAL A 207 34.65 -4.83 -3.15
N LEU A 208 35.34 -4.86 -4.29
CA LEU A 208 36.80 -5.04 -4.35
C LEU A 208 37.55 -3.88 -3.67
N ALA A 209 37.03 -2.66 -3.74
CA ALA A 209 37.62 -1.52 -3.03
C ALA A 209 37.52 -1.66 -1.50
N GLN A 210 36.46 -2.30 -0.98
CA GLN A 210 36.30 -2.60 0.45
C GLN A 210 37.11 -3.84 0.87
N HIS A 211 37.21 -4.83 -0.03
CA HIS A 211 37.82 -6.13 0.22
C HIS A 211 38.82 -6.51 -0.88
N PRO A 212 40.03 -5.89 -0.92
CA PRO A 212 41.04 -6.17 -1.93
C PRO A 212 41.48 -7.65 -1.99
N GLU A 213 41.36 -8.38 -0.89
CA GLU A 213 41.65 -9.81 -0.77
C GLU A 213 40.81 -10.70 -1.69
N LEU A 214 39.64 -10.22 -2.14
CA LEU A 214 38.77 -10.95 -3.08
C LEU A 214 39.36 -11.04 -4.48
N ALA A 215 40.36 -10.22 -4.85
CA ALA A 215 41.01 -10.28 -6.15
C ALA A 215 41.73 -11.62 -6.42
N SER A 216 42.01 -12.40 -5.37
CA SER A 216 42.76 -13.66 -5.48
C SER A 216 42.08 -14.84 -4.78
N THR A 217 40.87 -14.67 -4.27
CA THR A 217 40.20 -15.66 -3.42
C THR A 217 38.85 -16.05 -4.01
N SER A 218 38.72 -17.32 -4.39
CA SER A 218 37.45 -17.94 -4.81
C SER A 218 36.98 -19.01 -3.82
N THR A 219 37.35 -18.89 -2.54
CA THR A 219 36.92 -19.81 -1.49
C THR A 219 35.48 -19.53 -1.08
N ASP A 220 34.86 -20.48 -0.37
CA ASP A 220 33.53 -20.28 0.22
C ASP A 220 33.48 -19.03 1.12
N ASP A 221 34.56 -18.77 1.87
CA ASP A 221 34.71 -17.55 2.67
C ASP A 221 34.73 -16.28 1.80
N GLY A 222 35.38 -16.34 0.63
CA GLY A 222 35.39 -15.25 -0.35
C GLY A 222 34.01 -14.99 -0.95
N LEU A 223 33.25 -16.05 -1.24
CA LEU A 223 31.86 -15.94 -1.69
C LEU A 223 30.96 -15.32 -0.61
N ALA A 224 31.05 -15.79 0.63
CA ALA A 224 30.27 -15.23 1.74
C ALA A 224 30.57 -13.74 1.94
N LEU A 225 31.85 -13.36 1.93
CA LEU A 225 32.28 -11.96 2.07
C LEU A 225 31.80 -11.09 0.90
N ALA A 226 31.94 -11.56 -0.33
CA ALA A 226 31.45 -10.86 -1.52
C ALA A 226 29.93 -10.69 -1.48
N THR A 227 29.20 -11.73 -1.06
CA THR A 227 27.74 -11.72 -0.94
C THR A 227 27.28 -10.69 0.07
N GLU A 228 27.86 -10.68 1.27
CA GLU A 228 27.47 -9.74 2.33
C GLU A 228 27.82 -8.30 1.98
N SER A 229 29.03 -8.03 1.47
CA SER A 229 29.43 -6.68 1.04
C SER A 229 28.56 -6.16 -0.10
N ALA A 230 28.27 -7.00 -1.11
CA ALA A 230 27.40 -6.64 -2.22
C ALA A 230 25.96 -6.35 -1.76
N TYR A 231 25.41 -7.17 -0.88
CA TYR A 231 24.09 -6.97 -0.28
C TYR A 231 23.99 -5.62 0.45
N GLN A 232 24.94 -5.32 1.34
CA GLN A 232 24.93 -4.07 2.12
C GLN A 232 25.03 -2.84 1.21
N LEU A 233 25.92 -2.88 0.20
CA LEU A 233 26.06 -1.79 -0.77
C LEU A 233 24.78 -1.61 -1.60
N GLN A 234 24.22 -2.69 -2.11
CA GLN A 234 23.01 -2.64 -2.95
C GLN A 234 21.78 -2.18 -2.16
N LEU A 235 21.64 -2.61 -0.90
CA LEU A 235 20.58 -2.14 -0.01
C LEU A 235 20.75 -0.65 0.34
N GLY A 236 21.98 -0.22 0.60
CA GLY A 236 22.32 1.19 0.80
C GLY A 236 21.95 2.05 -0.40
N ASP A 237 22.28 1.61 -1.62
CA ASP A 237 21.90 2.32 -2.85
C ASP A 237 20.36 2.44 -2.96
N ILE A 238 19.62 1.35 -2.69
CA ILE A 238 18.15 1.37 -2.69
C ILE A 238 17.60 2.39 -1.69
N GLN A 239 18.16 2.42 -0.48
CA GLN A 239 17.79 3.38 0.57
C GLN A 239 18.06 4.83 0.12
N GLU A 240 19.21 5.10 -0.46
CA GLU A 240 19.59 6.43 -0.96
C GLU A 240 18.71 6.89 -2.13
N SER A 241 18.36 6.00 -3.08
CA SER A 241 17.44 6.32 -4.18
C SER A 241 16.04 6.66 -3.66
N LEU A 242 15.54 5.91 -2.66
CA LEU A 242 14.23 6.16 -2.05
C LEU A 242 14.19 7.47 -1.25
N GLU A 243 15.24 7.74 -0.47
CA GLU A 243 15.42 9.01 0.24
C GLU A 243 15.46 10.19 -0.75
N SER A 244 16.23 10.06 -1.83
CA SER A 244 16.29 11.03 -2.93
C SER A 244 14.94 11.24 -3.63
N PHE A 245 14.09 10.21 -3.60
CA PHE A 245 12.70 10.24 -4.09
C PHE A 245 11.68 10.66 -3.01
N ARG A 246 12.15 11.09 -1.83
CA ARG A 246 11.35 11.54 -0.67
C ARG A 246 10.39 10.48 -0.13
N VAL A 247 10.85 9.24 -0.12
CA VAL A 247 10.18 8.09 0.47
C VAL A 247 11.01 7.61 1.66
N HIS A 248 10.39 7.58 2.83
CA HIS A 248 11.03 7.13 4.06
C HIS A 248 10.23 5.96 4.63
N PHE A 249 10.96 4.94 5.09
CA PHE A 249 10.39 3.78 5.74
C PHE A 249 10.68 3.82 7.23
N ASP A 250 9.71 3.46 8.05
CA ASP A 250 9.89 3.33 9.51
C ASP A 250 10.59 2.00 9.84
N VAL A 251 10.35 0.97 9.02
CA VAL A 251 10.90 -0.38 9.20
C VAL A 251 11.48 -0.92 7.90
N TRP A 252 12.70 -1.45 8.00
CA TRP A 252 13.36 -2.28 7.00
C TRP A 252 13.42 -3.70 7.55
N PHE A 253 12.50 -4.56 7.10
CA PHE A 253 12.31 -5.90 7.66
C PHE A 253 13.11 -6.93 6.86
N SER A 254 14.10 -7.59 7.48
CA SER A 254 14.95 -8.60 6.84
C SER A 254 14.35 -10.00 6.96
N GLU A 255 14.22 -10.72 5.84
CA GLU A 255 13.76 -12.11 5.80
C GLU A 255 14.67 -13.03 6.62
N ARG A 256 15.99 -12.75 6.67
CA ARG A 256 16.94 -13.49 7.52
C ARG A 256 16.50 -13.59 8.98
N THR A 257 15.79 -12.57 9.50
CA THR A 257 15.29 -12.58 10.88
C THR A 257 14.19 -13.61 11.13
N LEU A 258 13.47 -14.05 10.10
CA LEU A 258 12.44 -15.08 10.20
C LEU A 258 13.06 -16.48 10.34
N HIS A 259 14.21 -16.67 9.68
CA HIS A 259 14.96 -17.92 9.68
C HIS A 259 15.88 -18.05 10.90
N ALA A 260 16.34 -16.93 11.46
CA ALA A 260 17.23 -16.93 12.61
C ALA A 260 16.54 -17.47 13.87
N SER A 261 17.25 -18.30 14.64
CA SER A 261 16.88 -18.63 16.02
C SER A 261 16.99 -17.37 16.89
N GLN A 262 15.99 -17.12 17.73
CA GLN A 262 15.84 -15.84 18.45
C GLN A 262 16.92 -15.53 19.50
N ASP A 263 17.83 -16.45 19.79
CA ASP A 263 18.92 -16.30 20.76
C ASP A 263 20.32 -16.23 20.11
N GLY A 264 20.43 -16.31 18.77
CA GLY A 264 21.71 -16.34 18.06
C GLY A 264 22.60 -17.53 18.44
N SER A 265 22.04 -18.51 19.15
CA SER A 265 22.71 -19.69 19.67
C SER A 265 22.22 -20.91 18.90
N SER A 266 23.14 -21.82 18.57
CA SER A 266 22.79 -23.17 18.08
C SER A 266 22.16 -24.07 19.17
N SER A 267 21.57 -23.50 20.23
CA SER A 267 20.98 -24.21 21.36
C SER A 267 19.49 -23.90 21.55
N GLY A 268 18.64 -24.42 20.67
CA GLY A 268 17.27 -24.77 21.03
C GLY A 268 16.20 -23.66 21.03
N ALA A 269 16.51 -22.41 20.69
CA ALA A 269 15.45 -21.44 20.40
C ALA A 269 14.88 -21.64 18.99
N GLN A 270 13.55 -21.67 18.90
CA GLN A 270 12.82 -21.79 17.65
C GLN A 270 12.91 -20.52 16.81
N SER A 271 13.03 -20.70 15.51
CA SER A 271 12.89 -19.64 14.51
C SER A 271 11.45 -19.06 14.53
N ALA A 272 11.27 -17.86 13.96
CA ALA A 272 9.93 -17.28 13.81
C ALA A 272 9.02 -18.17 12.94
N ILE A 273 9.61 -18.90 11.99
CA ILE A 273 8.91 -19.87 11.15
C ILE A 273 8.39 -21.06 11.95
N GLU A 274 9.20 -21.62 12.85
CA GLU A 274 8.75 -22.73 13.70
C GLU A 274 7.62 -22.29 14.64
N GLN A 275 7.76 -21.13 15.26
CA GLN A 275 6.72 -20.55 16.13
C GLN A 275 5.42 -20.27 15.38
N SER A 276 5.50 -19.77 14.14
CA SER A 276 4.33 -19.50 13.31
C SER A 276 3.56 -20.77 12.97
N ILE A 277 4.27 -21.86 12.67
CA ILE A 277 3.68 -23.17 12.41
C ILE A 277 2.96 -23.70 13.66
N GLU A 278 3.56 -23.60 14.84
CA GLU A 278 2.93 -24.04 16.09
C GLU A 278 1.65 -23.24 16.37
N ARG A 279 1.68 -21.92 16.18
CA ARG A 279 0.52 -21.05 16.36
C ARG A 279 -0.61 -21.40 15.40
N LEU A 280 -0.31 -21.57 14.11
CA LEU A 280 -1.30 -22.00 13.12
C LEU A 280 -1.81 -23.41 13.40
N THR A 281 -0.98 -24.29 13.98
CA THR A 281 -1.43 -25.63 14.38
C THR A 281 -2.43 -25.54 15.53
N ALA A 282 -2.19 -24.64 16.49
CA ALA A 282 -3.09 -24.41 17.61
C ALA A 282 -4.46 -23.83 17.19
N THR A 283 -4.57 -23.16 16.04
CA THR A 283 -5.86 -22.70 15.51
C THR A 283 -6.68 -23.82 14.84
N GLY A 284 -6.10 -25.01 14.66
CA GLY A 284 -6.79 -26.19 14.13
C GLY A 284 -6.89 -26.24 12.60
N HIS A 285 -6.21 -25.32 11.88
CA HIS A 285 -6.22 -25.26 10.43
C HIS A 285 -5.00 -25.95 9.78
N VAL A 286 -4.13 -26.59 10.57
CA VAL A 286 -2.96 -27.33 10.06
C VAL A 286 -3.23 -28.83 10.07
N PHE A 287 -2.84 -29.52 9.01
CA PHE A 287 -2.96 -30.97 8.90
C PHE A 287 -1.74 -31.59 8.22
N GLU A 288 -1.55 -32.90 8.42
CA GLU A 288 -0.48 -33.67 7.79
C GLU A 288 -1.05 -34.55 6.67
N GLU A 289 -0.40 -34.52 5.50
CA GLU A 289 -0.74 -35.35 4.35
C GLU A 289 0.53 -35.65 3.54
N ASP A 290 0.71 -36.93 3.15
CA ASP A 290 1.90 -37.42 2.43
C ASP A 290 3.24 -37.08 3.11
N GLY A 291 3.25 -37.03 4.45
CA GLY A 291 4.42 -36.67 5.26
C GLY A 291 4.76 -35.17 5.23
N ALA A 292 4.01 -34.36 4.50
CA ALA A 292 4.12 -32.91 4.49
C ALA A 292 3.08 -32.28 5.45
N LEU A 293 3.41 -31.10 5.97
CA LEU A 293 2.53 -30.29 6.79
C LEU A 293 1.87 -29.20 5.93
N TRP A 294 0.55 -29.08 6.04
CA TRP A 294 -0.29 -28.23 5.21
C TRP A 294 -1.13 -27.29 6.07
N VAL A 295 -1.39 -26.09 5.57
CA VAL A 295 -2.39 -25.17 6.11
C VAL A 295 -3.63 -25.23 5.21
N ARG A 296 -4.80 -25.43 5.82
CA ARG A 296 -6.11 -25.49 5.17
C ARG A 296 -6.58 -24.09 4.74
N THR A 297 -5.88 -23.51 3.78
CA THR A 297 -6.17 -22.16 3.26
C THR A 297 -7.42 -22.13 2.37
N THR A 298 -7.86 -23.27 1.85
CA THR A 298 -9.08 -23.37 1.04
C THR A 298 -10.36 -23.02 1.81
N ASP A 299 -10.39 -23.25 3.12
CA ASP A 299 -11.50 -22.82 4.00
C ASP A 299 -11.69 -21.29 4.00
N PHE A 300 -10.66 -20.56 3.58
CA PHE A 300 -10.61 -19.09 3.57
C PHE A 300 -10.47 -18.51 2.16
N GLY A 301 -10.82 -19.29 1.13
CA GLY A 301 -10.94 -18.81 -0.26
C GLY A 301 -9.64 -18.82 -1.08
N ASP A 302 -8.60 -19.53 -0.62
CA ASP A 302 -7.41 -19.80 -1.46
C ASP A 302 -7.69 -20.89 -2.52
N ASP A 303 -6.87 -20.96 -3.57
CA ASP A 303 -7.05 -21.89 -4.69
C ASP A 303 -6.73 -23.35 -4.32
N LYS A 304 -5.82 -23.54 -3.38
CA LYS A 304 -5.40 -24.83 -2.83
C LYS A 304 -4.74 -24.64 -1.48
N ASP A 305 -4.80 -25.69 -0.67
CA ASP A 305 -4.09 -25.74 0.60
C ASP A 305 -2.58 -25.57 0.37
N ARG A 306 -1.92 -24.93 1.33
CA ARG A 306 -0.52 -24.55 1.20
C ARG A 306 0.36 -25.42 2.07
N VAL A 307 1.34 -26.08 1.44
CA VAL A 307 2.40 -26.78 2.16
C VAL A 307 3.22 -25.75 2.94
N ILE A 308 3.31 -25.92 4.25
CA ILE A 308 4.16 -25.09 5.13
C ILE A 308 5.49 -25.80 5.46
N ARG A 309 5.48 -27.14 5.52
CA ARG A 309 6.69 -27.96 5.64
C ARG A 309 6.61 -29.16 4.71
N ARG A 310 7.64 -29.37 3.89
CA ARG A 310 7.71 -30.52 2.97
C ARG A 310 8.00 -31.82 3.72
N ALA A 311 7.77 -32.95 3.07
CA ALA A 311 8.08 -34.28 3.64
C ALA A 311 9.56 -34.51 3.98
N ASN A 312 10.47 -33.76 3.36
CA ASN A 312 11.90 -33.78 3.69
C ASN A 312 12.27 -32.84 4.87
N GLY A 313 11.28 -32.27 5.56
CA GLY A 313 11.47 -31.36 6.70
C GLY A 313 11.74 -29.90 6.34
N VAL A 314 11.94 -29.58 5.07
CA VAL A 314 12.27 -28.21 4.62
C VAL A 314 11.02 -27.32 4.61
N PHE A 315 11.14 -26.13 5.21
CA PHE A 315 10.09 -25.11 5.19
C PHE A 315 9.92 -24.49 3.80
N THR A 316 8.70 -24.07 3.47
CA THR A 316 8.38 -23.44 2.19
C THR A 316 8.42 -21.91 2.29
N TYR A 317 8.41 -21.21 1.16
CA TYR A 317 8.23 -19.75 1.15
C TYR A 317 6.92 -19.32 1.85
N PHE A 318 5.88 -20.15 1.77
CA PHE A 318 4.63 -19.90 2.49
C PHE A 318 4.83 -19.91 4.02
N ALA A 319 5.80 -20.65 4.54
CA ALA A 319 6.13 -20.63 5.96
C ALA A 319 6.78 -19.31 6.38
N ALA A 320 7.63 -18.74 5.52
CA ALA A 320 8.19 -17.40 5.71
C ALA A 320 7.09 -16.34 5.64
N ASP A 321 6.20 -16.40 4.64
CA ASP A 321 5.03 -15.50 4.54
C ASP A 321 4.16 -15.57 5.80
N ALA A 322 3.89 -16.77 6.31
CA ALA A 322 3.13 -17.01 7.53
C ALA A 322 3.78 -16.38 8.76
N ALA A 323 5.09 -16.61 8.93
CA ALA A 323 5.85 -16.02 10.02
C ALA A 323 5.87 -14.49 9.94
N TYR A 324 6.08 -13.96 8.74
CA TYR A 324 6.11 -12.52 8.52
C TYR A 324 4.76 -11.85 8.80
N TYR A 325 3.66 -12.44 8.30
CA TYR A 325 2.31 -11.97 8.58
C TYR A 325 2.03 -11.92 10.09
N LEU A 326 2.31 -13.02 10.81
CA LEU A 326 2.09 -13.11 12.25
C LEU A 326 2.98 -12.12 13.02
N SER A 327 4.22 -11.89 12.56
CA SER A 327 5.10 -10.88 13.15
C SER A 327 4.52 -9.47 13.09
N LYS A 328 3.71 -9.14 12.07
CA LYS A 328 3.02 -7.85 11.98
C LYS A 328 1.92 -7.75 13.04
N THR A 329 1.18 -8.84 13.26
CA THR A 329 0.19 -8.91 14.34
C THR A 329 0.85 -8.76 15.71
N ASP A 330 1.98 -9.43 15.93
CA ASP A 330 2.71 -9.38 17.20
C ASP A 330 3.30 -7.99 17.49
N ARG A 331 3.59 -7.21 16.44
CA ARG A 331 3.96 -5.79 16.53
C ARG A 331 2.78 -4.84 16.72
N GLY A 332 1.55 -5.35 16.81
CA GLY A 332 0.34 -4.58 17.13
C GLY A 332 -0.36 -3.95 15.92
N PHE A 333 -0.10 -4.43 14.70
CA PHE A 333 -0.79 -3.94 13.51
C PHE A 333 -2.10 -4.69 13.29
N THR A 334 -3.21 -3.99 13.52
CA THR A 334 -4.55 -4.54 13.33
C THR A 334 -4.93 -4.60 11.85
N GLN A 335 -4.41 -3.70 11.02
CA GLN A 335 -4.67 -3.67 9.59
C GLN A 335 -3.36 -3.67 8.80
N LYS A 336 -3.28 -4.48 7.76
CA LYS A 336 -2.07 -4.73 6.99
C LYS A 336 -2.38 -4.45 5.52
N ILE A 337 -1.78 -3.40 4.97
CA ILE A 337 -1.96 -2.98 3.58
C ILE A 337 -0.71 -3.38 2.79
N TYR A 338 -0.89 -4.11 1.70
CA TYR A 338 0.18 -4.57 0.81
C TYR A 338 0.01 -3.96 -0.57
N LEU A 339 1.06 -3.30 -1.09
CA LEU A 339 1.08 -2.79 -2.46
C LEU A 339 1.95 -3.72 -3.31
N LEU A 340 1.31 -4.56 -4.14
CA LEU A 340 1.98 -5.62 -4.89
C LEU A 340 1.82 -5.45 -6.41
N GLY A 341 2.81 -5.91 -7.17
CA GLY A 341 2.77 -5.90 -8.64
C GLY A 341 1.68 -6.78 -9.24
N ALA A 342 1.27 -6.51 -10.48
CA ALA A 342 0.26 -7.27 -11.23
C ALA A 342 0.53 -8.79 -11.35
N ASP A 343 1.80 -9.18 -11.29
CA ASP A 343 2.27 -10.58 -11.28
C ASP A 343 1.93 -11.33 -9.98
N HIS A 344 1.52 -10.62 -8.93
CA HIS A 344 1.19 -11.15 -7.61
C HIS A 344 -0.32 -11.22 -7.35
N HIS A 345 -1.17 -11.19 -8.38
CA HIS A 345 -2.63 -11.25 -8.18
C HIS A 345 -3.09 -12.53 -7.44
N GLY A 346 -2.42 -13.67 -7.66
CA GLY A 346 -2.70 -14.91 -6.92
C GLY A 346 -2.31 -14.85 -5.43
N TYR A 347 -1.51 -13.87 -5.04
CA TYR A 347 -1.08 -13.69 -3.64
C TYR A 347 -2.17 -13.05 -2.77
N VAL A 348 -3.15 -12.37 -3.36
CA VAL A 348 -4.25 -11.72 -2.63
C VAL A 348 -5.03 -12.74 -1.80
N HIS A 349 -5.50 -13.81 -2.46
CA HIS A 349 -6.26 -14.87 -1.79
C HIS A 349 -5.42 -15.61 -0.76
N ARG A 350 -4.13 -15.79 -1.02
CA ARG A 350 -3.19 -16.42 -0.09
C ARG A 350 -3.02 -15.62 1.20
N LEU A 351 -2.79 -14.31 1.11
CA LEU A 351 -2.63 -13.44 2.29
C LEU A 351 -3.93 -13.35 3.09
N LYS A 352 -5.08 -13.24 2.42
CA LYS A 352 -6.39 -13.28 3.06
C LYS A 352 -6.66 -14.63 3.74
N ALA A 353 -6.30 -15.73 3.10
CA ALA A 353 -6.48 -17.05 3.68
C ALA A 353 -5.59 -17.29 4.90
N LEU A 354 -4.37 -16.75 4.87
CA LEU A 354 -3.46 -16.77 6.02
C LEU A 354 -4.03 -15.97 7.20
N ALA A 355 -4.65 -14.81 6.95
CA ALA A 355 -5.37 -14.05 7.98
C ALA A 355 -6.47 -14.89 8.62
N GLY A 356 -7.31 -15.53 7.81
CA GLY A 356 -8.37 -16.40 8.29
C GLY A 356 -7.84 -17.58 9.12
N ALA A 357 -6.78 -18.25 8.63
CA ALA A 357 -6.14 -19.35 9.35
C ALA A 357 -5.49 -18.92 10.68
N ALA A 358 -5.09 -17.65 10.79
CA ALA A 358 -4.60 -17.03 12.02
C ALA A 358 -5.73 -16.59 12.99
N GLY A 359 -7.00 -16.73 12.59
CA GLY A 359 -8.17 -16.31 13.37
C GLY A 359 -8.50 -14.82 13.24
N GLU A 360 -7.97 -14.14 12.23
CA GLU A 360 -8.27 -12.74 11.90
C GLU A 360 -9.40 -12.65 10.85
N ASP A 361 -10.05 -11.49 10.73
CA ASP A 361 -11.03 -11.19 9.68
C ASP A 361 -10.28 -10.77 8.39
N PRO A 362 -10.29 -11.59 7.32
CA PRO A 362 -9.53 -11.30 6.11
C PRO A 362 -9.95 -10.02 5.39
N GLU A 363 -11.20 -9.58 5.53
CA GLU A 363 -11.72 -8.39 4.87
C GLU A 363 -11.42 -7.11 5.65
N PHE A 364 -11.24 -7.22 6.97
CA PHE A 364 -10.89 -6.07 7.82
C PHE A 364 -9.37 -5.93 8.03
N ASN A 365 -8.68 -7.04 8.27
CA ASN A 365 -7.28 -7.06 8.69
C ASN A 365 -6.29 -6.98 7.52
N VAL A 366 -6.70 -7.33 6.29
CA VAL A 366 -5.81 -7.40 5.12
C VAL A 366 -6.39 -6.68 3.91
N GLU A 367 -5.67 -5.68 3.43
CA GLU A 367 -5.94 -5.02 2.15
C GLU A 367 -4.76 -5.23 1.20
N VAL A 368 -5.05 -5.62 -0.05
CA VAL A 368 -4.01 -5.85 -1.06
C VAL A 368 -4.32 -5.03 -2.31
N LEU A 369 -3.48 -4.04 -2.56
CA LEU A 369 -3.56 -3.18 -3.73
C LEU A 369 -2.67 -3.73 -4.84
N ILE A 370 -3.28 -4.25 -5.90
CA ILE A 370 -2.57 -4.76 -7.07
C ILE A 370 -2.42 -3.67 -8.12
N GLY A 371 -1.18 -3.39 -8.50
CA GLY A 371 -0.90 -2.29 -9.43
C GLY A 371 -0.46 -2.75 -10.79
N GLN A 372 -0.94 -2.02 -11.78
CA GLN A 372 -0.66 -2.33 -13.16
C GLN A 372 0.68 -1.75 -13.63
N LEU A 373 1.18 -2.31 -14.73
CA LEU A 373 2.44 -1.90 -15.35
C LEU A 373 2.46 -0.41 -15.72
N VAL A 374 3.64 0.20 -15.57
CA VAL A 374 3.94 1.55 -16.04
C VAL A 374 4.73 1.48 -17.34
N SER A 375 4.37 2.33 -18.29
CA SER A 375 5.08 2.52 -19.55
C SER A 375 5.51 3.98 -19.72
N ILE A 376 6.48 4.23 -20.58
CA ILE A 376 6.86 5.59 -20.99
C ILE A 376 6.58 5.73 -22.48
N ASN A 377 5.85 6.78 -22.87
CA ASN A 377 5.46 7.05 -24.26
C ASN A 377 4.83 5.82 -24.96
N GLY A 378 4.13 4.97 -24.22
CA GLY A 378 3.48 3.75 -24.69
C GLY A 378 4.41 2.54 -24.88
N ALA A 379 5.71 2.68 -24.67
CA ALA A 379 6.66 1.57 -24.73
C ALA A 379 6.64 0.77 -23.43
N LYS A 380 6.38 -0.54 -23.53
CA LYS A 380 6.50 -1.46 -22.39
C LYS A 380 7.98 -1.64 -22.02
N LEU A 381 8.31 -1.36 -20.78
CA LEU A 381 9.65 -1.56 -20.23
C LEU A 381 9.81 -3.04 -19.84
N SER A 382 10.94 -3.66 -20.20
CA SER A 382 11.17 -5.10 -20.00
C SER A 382 12.62 -5.38 -19.57
N LYS A 383 12.77 -6.17 -18.50
CA LYS A 383 14.08 -6.64 -18.02
C LYS A 383 14.85 -7.45 -19.06
N ARG A 384 14.14 -8.19 -19.93
CA ARG A 384 14.77 -9.08 -20.94
C ARG A 384 15.24 -8.35 -22.19
N ALA A 385 14.76 -7.13 -22.42
CA ALA A 385 15.11 -6.33 -23.60
C ALA A 385 16.23 -5.31 -23.34
N GLY A 386 16.76 -5.24 -22.11
CA GLY A 386 17.80 -4.27 -21.74
C GLY A 386 17.32 -2.83 -21.55
N ASN A 387 16.02 -2.57 -21.72
CA ASN A 387 15.41 -1.23 -21.59
C ASN A 387 14.69 -1.08 -20.23
N ILE A 388 15.37 -1.36 -19.11
CA ILE A 388 14.85 -1.00 -17.79
C ILE A 388 15.30 0.44 -17.54
N ILE A 389 14.37 1.32 -17.17
CA ILE A 389 14.73 2.66 -16.72
C ILE A 389 14.71 2.66 -15.19
N GLU A 390 15.84 3.06 -14.62
CA GLU A 390 16.06 3.09 -13.17
C GLU A 390 15.36 4.29 -12.53
N LEU A 391 15.10 4.19 -11.22
CA LEU A 391 14.45 5.26 -10.46
C LEU A 391 15.25 6.57 -10.54
N ASP A 392 16.58 6.48 -10.40
CA ASP A 392 17.43 7.67 -10.37
C ASP A 392 17.51 8.34 -11.74
N ASP A 393 17.58 7.58 -12.83
CA ASP A 393 17.49 8.11 -14.19
C ASP A 393 16.17 8.87 -14.42
N LEU A 394 15.04 8.29 -13.97
CA LEU A 394 13.73 8.96 -14.08
C LEU A 394 13.68 10.23 -13.27
N ARG A 395 14.25 10.21 -12.07
CA ARG A 395 14.30 11.37 -11.17
C ARG A 395 15.15 12.49 -11.76
N GLU A 396 16.32 12.16 -12.29
CA GLU A 396 17.21 13.13 -12.93
C GLU A 396 16.59 13.73 -14.19
N TRP A 397 15.87 12.91 -14.96
CA TRP A 397 15.23 13.35 -16.19
C TRP A 397 13.98 14.21 -15.95
N LEU A 398 13.07 13.77 -15.08
CA LEU A 398 11.72 14.34 -14.95
C LEU A 398 11.52 15.17 -13.67
N GLY A 399 12.40 15.03 -12.69
CA GLY A 399 12.28 15.63 -11.37
C GLY A 399 11.36 14.86 -10.42
N THR A 400 11.71 14.85 -9.13
CA THR A 400 11.01 14.09 -8.08
C THR A 400 9.52 14.46 -7.98
N ASP A 401 9.17 15.74 -7.93
CA ASP A 401 7.79 16.17 -7.67
C ASP A 401 6.83 15.85 -8.83
N ALA A 402 7.25 16.11 -10.06
CA ALA A 402 6.46 15.81 -11.26
C ALA A 402 6.23 14.30 -11.41
N LEU A 403 7.26 13.50 -11.13
CA LEU A 403 7.18 12.04 -11.20
C LEU A 403 6.25 11.49 -10.13
N ARG A 404 6.40 11.91 -8.87
CA ARG A 404 5.53 11.48 -7.76
C ARG A 404 4.07 11.82 -8.01
N TYR A 405 3.78 13.06 -8.41
CA TYR A 405 2.41 13.50 -8.71
C TYR A 405 1.79 12.64 -9.82
N SER A 406 2.53 12.42 -10.90
CA SER A 406 2.02 11.70 -12.07
C SER A 406 1.80 10.21 -11.82
N LEU A 407 2.61 9.59 -10.96
CA LEU A 407 2.48 8.19 -10.58
C LEU A 407 1.35 7.95 -9.58
N ALA A 408 1.08 8.92 -8.70
CA ALA A 408 0.07 8.78 -7.64
C ALA A 408 -1.33 9.28 -8.03
N ARG A 409 -1.47 10.12 -9.07
CA ARG A 409 -2.77 10.72 -9.45
C ARG A 409 -3.77 9.76 -10.09
N TYR A 410 -3.36 8.53 -10.39
CA TYR A 410 -4.20 7.52 -11.03
C TYR A 410 -4.40 6.32 -10.09
N PRO A 411 -5.58 5.66 -10.12
CA PRO A 411 -5.83 4.43 -9.37
C PRO A 411 -4.74 3.37 -9.60
N ALA A 412 -4.37 2.64 -8.55
CA ALA A 412 -3.30 1.64 -8.59
C ALA A 412 -3.57 0.56 -9.67
N ASP A 413 -4.83 0.13 -9.76
CA ASP A 413 -5.35 -0.92 -10.64
C ASP A 413 -5.45 -0.54 -12.12
N SER A 414 -5.07 0.69 -12.48
CA SER A 414 -5.11 1.20 -13.86
C SER A 414 -3.70 1.21 -14.48
N PRO A 415 -3.53 0.75 -15.74
CA PRO A 415 -2.29 0.92 -16.49
C PRO A 415 -1.94 2.41 -16.61
N LEU A 416 -0.66 2.73 -16.51
CA LEU A 416 -0.18 4.11 -16.57
C LEU A 416 0.86 4.29 -17.67
N THR A 417 0.69 5.33 -18.47
CA THR A 417 1.69 5.79 -19.41
C THR A 417 2.18 7.16 -18.98
N LEU A 418 3.47 7.28 -18.68
CA LEU A 418 4.12 8.56 -18.49
C LEU A 418 4.48 9.15 -19.85
N ASP A 419 4.06 10.39 -20.08
CA ASP A 419 4.44 11.16 -21.26
C ASP A 419 5.59 12.09 -20.88
N SER A 420 6.79 11.80 -21.38
CA SER A 420 7.98 12.56 -21.01
C SER A 420 7.96 14.00 -21.51
N GLU A 421 7.33 14.27 -22.65
CA GLU A 421 7.24 15.63 -23.21
C GLU A 421 6.32 16.49 -22.36
N ILE A 422 5.20 15.92 -21.89
CA ILE A 422 4.30 16.60 -20.97
C ILE A 422 4.99 16.89 -19.63
N LEU A 423 5.75 15.93 -19.10
CA LEU A 423 6.39 16.06 -17.78
C LEU A 423 7.57 17.03 -17.76
N THR A 424 8.24 17.22 -18.90
CA THR A 424 9.36 18.17 -19.03
C THR A 424 8.92 19.56 -19.48
N LYS A 425 7.65 19.74 -19.85
CA LYS A 425 7.12 21.03 -20.30
C LYS A 425 7.05 22.00 -19.12
N ARG A 426 7.99 22.95 -19.10
CA ARG A 426 7.93 24.10 -18.19
C ARG A 426 6.73 24.96 -18.57
N THR A 427 5.76 25.07 -17.67
CA THR A 427 4.69 26.09 -17.73
C THR A 427 5.22 27.46 -17.36
#